data_AF-E7G9Q5-F1
#
_entry.id   AF-E7G9Q5-F1
#
_cell.length_a   1.000
_cell.length_b   1.000
_cell.length_c   1.000
_cell.angle_alpha   90.00
_cell.angle_beta   90.00
_cell.angle_gamma   90.00
#
_symmetry.space_group_name_H-M   'P 1'
#
loop_
_entity.id
_entity.type
_entity.pdbx_description
1 polymer ?
#
loop_
_entity_poly.entity_id
_entity_poly.type
_entity_poly.pdbx_seq_one_letter_code
_entity_poly.pdbx_strand_id
1 'polypeptide(L)' 'MVGLEKHEHVGTCQEIVQNTKMELNPNYLTKCLKQNKPYLDENHITFINARNGQKRIMKIIYHENDKMTG' A
#
# COMPACT_ATOMS: atom_id res chain seq x y z
N MET A 1 12.66 14.06 16.02
CA MET A 1 12.06 12.71 15.94
C MET A 1 10.83 12.80 15.04
N VAL A 2 11.04 12.72 13.73
CA VAL A 2 9.93 12.56 12.78
C VAL A 2 9.63 11.06 12.81
N GLY A 3 8.59 10.66 13.52
CA GLY A 3 8.26 9.25 13.73
C GLY A 3 8.13 8.56 12.38
N LEU A 4 8.78 7.40 12.23
CA LEU A 4 8.64 6.54 11.07
C LEU A 4 7.14 6.31 10.84
N GLU A 5 6.58 7.02 9.85
CA GLU A 5 5.24 6.76 9.38
C GLU A 5 5.21 5.29 8.98
N LYS A 6 4.21 4.57 9.51
CA LYS A 6 4.10 3.12 9.38
C LYS A 6 4.49 2.70 7.97
N HIS A 7 5.51 1.84 7.84
CA HIS A 7 5.94 1.21 6.59
C HIS A 7 4.85 0.33 5.93
N GLU A 8 3.65 0.30 6.51
CA GLU A 8 2.51 -0.40 5.99
C GLU A 8 1.20 0.37 6.20
N HIS A 9 0.32 0.25 5.21
CA HIS A 9 -1.08 0.60 5.31
C HIS A 9 -1.91 -0.67 5.24
N VAL A 10 -2.67 -0.94 6.30
CA VAL A 10 -3.57 -2.10 6.38
C VAL A 10 -5.00 -1.61 6.58
N GLY A 11 -5.91 -2.13 5.77
CA GLY A 11 -7.33 -1.81 5.88
C GLY A 11 -8.10 -2.16 4.61
N THR A 12 -9.36 -1.80 4.57
CA THR A 12 -10.15 -1.77 3.34
C THR A 12 -9.56 -0.75 2.37
N CYS A 13 -9.91 -0.84 1.08
CA CYS A 13 -9.47 0.16 0.11
C CYS A 13 -9.93 1.58 0.48
N GLN A 14 -11.10 1.70 1.12
CA GLN A 14 -11.64 2.99 1.58
C GLN A 14 -10.77 3.58 2.68
N GLU A 15 -10.46 2.80 3.71
CA GLU A 15 -9.59 3.24 4.81
C GLU A 15 -8.20 3.61 4.29
N ILE A 16 -7.62 2.83 3.37
CA ILE A 16 -6.32 3.14 2.79
C ILE A 16 -6.36 4.48 2.06
N VAL A 17 -7.29 4.66 1.11
CA VAL A 17 -7.40 5.92 0.35
C VAL A 17 -7.59 7.13 1.26
N GLN A 18 -8.43 7.01 2.30
CA GLN A 18 -8.69 8.09 3.24
C GLN A 18 -7.45 8.41 4.11
N ASN A 19 -6.77 7.37 4.61
CA ASN A 19 -5.60 7.54 5.48
C ASN A 19 -4.39 8.07 4.73
N THR A 20 -4.19 7.66 3.48
CA THR A 20 -3.08 8.12 2.61
C THR A 20 -3.40 9.38 1.83
N LYS A 21 -4.64 9.90 1.93
CA LYS A 21 -5.15 11.04 1.16
C LYS A 21 -4.93 10.88 -0.35
N MET A 22 -5.06 9.66 -0.86
CA MET A 22 -4.96 9.41 -2.30
C MET A 22 -6.14 10.03 -3.05
N GLU A 23 -5.86 10.75 -4.13
CA GLU A 23 -6.88 11.23 -5.07
C GLU A 23 -7.34 10.12 -6.02
N LEU A 24 -7.78 9.00 -5.44
CA LEU A 24 -8.21 7.81 -6.17
C LEU A 24 -9.51 7.26 -5.59
N ASN A 25 -10.42 6.79 -6.45
CA ASN A 25 -11.61 6.09 -5.98
C ASN A 25 -11.21 4.74 -5.31
N PRO A 26 -11.64 4.48 -4.05
CA PRO A 26 -11.33 3.24 -3.33
C PRO A 26 -11.63 1.95 -4.10
N ASN A 27 -12.70 1.93 -4.90
CA ASN A 27 -13.09 0.76 -5.68
C ASN A 27 -12.10 0.44 -6.81
N TYR A 28 -11.30 1.42 -7.23
CA TYR A 28 -10.29 1.28 -8.27
C TYR A 28 -8.90 1.01 -7.72
N LEU A 29 -8.67 1.13 -6.41
CA LEU A 29 -7.34 0.99 -5.80
C LEU A 29 -6.65 -0.33 -6.18
N THR A 30 -7.33 -1.47 -6.01
CA THR A 30 -6.72 -2.77 -6.37
C THR A 30 -6.41 -2.88 -7.87
N LYS A 31 -7.26 -2.31 -8.74
CA LYS A 31 -7.02 -2.32 -10.19
C LYS A 31 -5.80 -1.46 -10.52
N CYS A 32 -5.73 -0.26 -9.95
CA CYS A 32 -4.61 0.67 -10.12
C CYS A 32 -3.28 0.03 -9.71
N LEU A 33 -3.23 -0.59 -8.52
CA LEU A 33 -2.01 -1.23 -8.03
C LEU A 33 -1.57 -2.42 -8.90
N LYS A 34 -2.52 -3.22 -9.41
CA LYS A 34 -2.20 -4.32 -10.33
C LYS A 34 -1.69 -3.82 -11.68
N GLN A 35 -2.28 -2.75 -12.22
CA GLN A 35 -1.88 -2.17 -13.51
C GLN A 35 -0.49 -1.52 -13.44
N ASN A 36 -0.16 -0.92 -12.30
CA ASN A 36 1.12 -0.25 -12.06
C ASN A 36 2.14 -1.15 -11.34
N LYS A 37 1.96 -2.48 -11.36
CA LYS A 37 2.85 -3.43 -10.67
C LYS A 37 4.33 -3.24 -11.00
N PRO A 38 4.75 -3.02 -12.26
CA PRO A 38 6.17 -2.78 -12.58
C PRO A 38 6.74 -1.56 -11.84
N TYR A 39 5.99 -0.46 -11.83
CA TYR A 39 6.38 0.76 -11.12
C TYR A 39 6.44 0.56 -9.60
N LEU A 40 5.51 -0.20 -9.03
CA LEU A 40 5.54 -0.52 -7.60
C LEU A 40 6.77 -1.37 -7.24
N ASP A 41 7.14 -2.32 -8.09
CA ASP A 41 8.32 -3.16 -7.89
C ASP A 41 9.63 -2.37 -7.94
N GLU A 42 9.76 -1.45 -8.90
CA GLU A 42 10.89 -0.51 -9.00
C GLU A 42 11.05 0.36 -7.75
N ASN A 43 9.93 0.67 -7.08
CA ASN A 43 9.91 1.49 -5.87
C ASN A 43 9.88 0.65 -4.59
N HIS A 44 10.09 -0.67 -4.67
CA HIS A 44 10.08 -1.57 -3.53
C HIS A 44 8.78 -1.47 -2.72
N ILE A 45 7.63 -1.44 -3.41
CA ILE A 45 6.30 -1.42 -2.82
C ILE A 45 5.60 -2.73 -3.15
N THR A 46 5.17 -3.46 -2.12
CA THR A 46 4.33 -4.66 -2.32
C THR A 46 2.92 -4.40 -1.81
N PHE A 47 1.95 -5.11 -2.41
CA PHE A 47 0.58 -5.09 -1.91
C PHE A 47 0.00 -6.49 -1.86
N ILE A 48 -0.87 -6.71 -0.87
CA ILE A 48 -1.61 -7.95 -0.66
C ILE A 48 -3.08 -7.58 -0.60
N ASN A 49 -3.92 -8.31 -1.33
CA ASN A 49 -5.37 -8.24 -1.21
C ASN A 49 -5.88 -9.61 -0.79
N ALA A 50 -6.22 -9.73 0.50
CA ALA A 50 -6.65 -10.98 1.11
C ALA A 50 -8.07 -10.85 1.66
N ARG A 51 -8.78 -11.97 1.75
CA ARG A 51 -10.05 -12.05 2.49
C ARG A 51 -9.75 -12.44 3.93
N ASN A 52 -10.16 -11.59 4.87
CA ASN A 52 -10.24 -11.95 6.30
C ASN A 52 -11.71 -12.24 6.63
N GLY A 53 -12.09 -13.51 6.51
CA GLY A 53 -13.48 -13.95 6.62
C GLY A 53 -14.36 -13.29 5.55
N GLN A 54 -15.31 -12.45 5.99
CA GLN A 54 -16.25 -11.75 5.10
C GLN A 54 -15.68 -10.49 4.44
N LYS A 55 -14.62 -9.90 5.01
CA LYS A 55 -14.08 -8.61 4.52
C LYS A 55 -12.83 -8.80 3.69
N ARG A 56 -12.68 -7.98 2.63
CA ARG A 56 -11.42 -7.86 1.89
C ARG A 56 -10.55 -6.83 2.59
N ILE A 57 -9.36 -7.24 2.98
CA ILE A 57 -8.33 -6.40 3.57
C ILE A 57 -7.19 -6.28 2.57
N MET A 58 -6.81 -5.03 2.34
CA MET A 58 -5.62 -4.66 1.61
C MET A 58 -4.50 -4.34 2.58
N LYS A 59 -3.29 -4.73 2.20
CA LYS A 59 -2.04 -4.34 2.86
C LYS A 59 -1.11 -3.78 1.80
N ILE A 60 -0.66 -2.54 1.95
CA ILE A 60 0.40 -1.92 1.14
C ILE A 60 1.63 -1.82 2.03
N ILE A 61 2.79 -2.26 1.55
CA ILE A 61 4.04 -2.32 2.30
C ILE A 61 5.10 -1.57 1.51
N TYR A 62 5.71 -0.59 2.15
CA TYR A 62 6.88 0.13 1.65
C TYR A 62 8.11 -0.53 2.25
N HIS A 63 8.88 -1.22 1.42
CA HIS A 63 10.15 -1.79 1.86
C HIS A 63 11.18 -0.67 1.83
N GLU A 64 11.93 -0.50 2.92
CA GLU A 64 13.04 0.43 2.91
C GLU A 64 14.03 -0.01 1.82
N ASN A 65 14.51 0.95 1.04
CA ASN A 65 15.71 0.72 0.26
C ASN A 65 16.84 0.52 1.25
N ASP A 66 17.29 -0.71 1.41
CA ASP A 66 18.46 -1.13 2.21
C ASP A 66 19.78 -0.60 1.60
N LYS A 67 19.78 0.66 1.13
CA LYS A 67 20.89 1.42 0.57
C LYS A 67 21.11 2.70 1.35
N MET A 68 21.10 2.64 2.68
CA MET A 68 21.76 3.64 3.53
C MET A 68 22.28 2.99 4.83
N THR A 69 23.19 2.04 4.71
CA THR A 69 24.29 1.95 5.66
C THR A 69 25.56 1.93 4.84
N GLY A 70 26.20 3.10 4.77
CA GLY A 70 27.60 3.20 4.33
C GLY A 70 28.56 2.63 5.36
#